data_AF-J1ISC6-F1
#
_entry.id   AF-J1ISC6-F1
#
_cell.length_a   1.000
_cell.length_b   1.000
_cell.length_c   1.000
_cell.angle_alpha   90.00
_cell.angle_beta   90.00
_cell.angle_gamma   90.00
#
_symmetry.space_group_name_H-M   'P 1'
#
loop_
_entity.id
_entity.type
_entity.pdbx_description
1 polymer ?
#
loop_
_entity_poly.entity_id
_entity_poly.type
_entity_poly.pdbx_seq_one_letter_code
_entity_poly.pdbx_strand_id
1 'polypeptide(L)'
;PLSGTYIGRLYLQGELNQDQYDAAQKYLEVKNNYLCAKAFPSAIYDEMPTSSDDGARERWVEFATEQFFNTQEVIRDAQCLYRQYNLYASLQYLVVEDQSLPYLVNSLRIALNTLLKHFTVTRQKA
;
A
#
# COMPACT_ATOMS: atom_id res chain seq x y z
N PRO A 1 6.31 -16.20 6.19
CA PRO A 1 7.80 -16.04 6.14
C PRO A 1 8.18 -14.88 5.20
N LEU A 2 9.20 -14.08 5.52
CA LEU A 2 9.65 -12.95 4.68
C LEU A 2 10.00 -13.36 3.25
N SER A 3 10.53 -14.57 3.04
CA SER A 3 10.82 -15.12 1.70
C SER A 3 9.57 -15.51 0.89
N GLY A 4 8.39 -15.57 1.53
CA GLY A 4 7.13 -16.00 0.94
C GLY A 4 6.53 -15.01 -0.05
N THR A 5 6.97 -13.74 -0.01
CA THR A 5 6.54 -12.69 -0.95
C THR A 5 7.72 -12.13 -1.72
N TYR A 6 7.50 -11.65 -2.93
CA TYR A 6 8.49 -10.99 -3.76
C TYR A 6 9.07 -9.76 -3.09
N ILE A 7 8.24 -8.94 -2.45
CA ILE A 7 8.70 -7.76 -1.69
C ILE A 7 9.61 -8.15 -0.53
N GLY A 8 9.29 -9.22 0.21
CA GLY A 8 10.14 -9.69 1.28
C GLY A 8 11.44 -10.32 0.76
N ARG A 9 11.43 -10.97 -0.40
CA ARG A 9 12.67 -11.40 -1.08
C ARG A 9 13.55 -10.22 -1.48
N LEU A 10 12.98 -9.16 -2.05
CA LEU A 10 13.73 -7.95 -2.42
C LEU A 10 14.34 -7.26 -1.18
N TYR A 11 13.62 -7.23 -0.06
CA TYR A 11 14.16 -6.73 1.21
C TYR A 11 15.33 -7.58 1.72
N LEU A 12 15.18 -8.92 1.73
CA LEU A 12 16.25 -9.83 2.14
C LEU A 12 17.50 -9.76 1.24
N GLN A 13 17.33 -9.41 -0.03
CA GLN A 13 18.41 -9.21 -1.00
C GLN A 13 19.08 -7.82 -0.89
N GLY A 14 18.54 -6.91 -0.07
CA GLY A 14 19.01 -5.53 0.03
C GLY A 14 18.59 -4.64 -1.14
N GLU A 15 17.69 -5.11 -2.01
CA GLU A 15 17.11 -4.31 -3.09
C GLU A 15 16.09 -3.29 -2.56
N LEU A 16 15.44 -3.59 -1.43
CA LEU A 16 14.63 -2.65 -0.68
C LEU A 16 15.21 -2.47 0.71
N ASN A 17 15.17 -1.24 1.22
CA ASN A 17 15.49 -0.98 2.63
C ASN A 17 14.26 -1.21 3.53
N GLN A 18 14.48 -1.10 4.85
CA GLN A 18 13.43 -1.27 5.87
C GLN A 18 12.23 -0.34 5.60
N ASP A 19 12.47 0.95 5.40
CA ASP A 19 11.41 1.93 5.24
C ASP A 19 10.55 1.68 3.98
N GLN A 20 11.18 1.24 2.89
CA GLN A 20 10.49 0.86 1.66
C GLN A 20 9.66 -0.41 1.86
N TYR A 21 10.22 -1.40 2.55
CA TYR A 21 9.50 -2.62 2.91
C TYR A 21 8.27 -2.30 3.78
N ASP A 22 8.45 -1.49 4.82
CA ASP A 22 7.37 -1.06 5.72
C ASP A 22 6.31 -0.24 5.00
N ALA A 23 6.70 0.63 4.05
CA ALA A 23 5.76 1.35 3.19
C ALA A 23 4.95 0.41 2.29
N ALA A 24 5.56 -0.67 1.79
CA ALA A 24 4.83 -1.68 1.00
C ALA A 24 3.82 -2.43 1.86
N GLN A 25 4.19 -2.81 3.09
CA GLN A 25 3.25 -3.43 4.05
C GLN A 25 2.10 -2.48 4.38
N LYS A 26 2.40 -1.20 4.64
CA LYS A 26 1.37 -0.20 4.93
C LYS A 26 0.43 0.03 3.75
N TYR A 27 0.94 0.00 2.53
CA TYR A 27 0.11 0.10 1.33
C TYR A 27 -0.86 -1.08 1.21
N LEU A 28 -0.40 -2.32 1.48
CA LEU A 28 -1.26 -3.51 1.51
C LEU A 28 -2.36 -3.39 2.56
N GLU A 29 -2.01 -2.91 3.76
CA GLU A 29 -2.98 -2.66 4.85
C GLU A 29 -4.05 -1.64 4.42
N VAL A 30 -3.64 -0.49 3.87
CA VAL A 30 -4.58 0.55 3.39
C VAL A 30 -5.49 0.02 2.29
N LYS A 31 -4.94 -0.76 1.35
CA LYS A 31 -5.73 -1.40 0.29
C LYS A 31 -6.71 -2.41 0.87
N ASN A 32 -6.28 -3.28 1.78
CA ASN A 32 -7.16 -4.27 2.40
C ASN A 32 -8.29 -3.61 3.21
N ASN A 33 -7.97 -2.58 4.00
CA ASN A 33 -8.95 -1.81 4.75
C ASN A 33 -10.02 -1.21 3.83
N TYR A 34 -9.63 -0.66 2.69
CA TYR A 34 -10.58 -0.19 1.67
C TYR A 34 -11.45 -1.33 1.11
N LEU A 35 -10.86 -2.48 0.80
CA LEU A 35 -11.62 -3.63 0.29
C LEU A 35 -12.65 -4.11 1.32
N CYS A 36 -12.26 -4.20 2.59
CA CYS A 36 -13.13 -4.53 3.70
C CYS A 36 -14.25 -3.48 3.87
N ALA A 37 -13.90 -2.20 3.81
CA ALA A 37 -14.85 -1.08 3.91
C ALA A 37 -15.90 -1.10 2.78
N LYS A 38 -15.54 -1.61 1.59
CA LYS A 38 -16.44 -1.77 0.44
C LYS A 38 -17.08 -3.15 0.32
N ALA A 39 -16.87 -4.03 1.30
CA ALA A 39 -17.37 -5.40 1.31
C ALA A 39 -17.00 -6.20 0.05
N PHE A 40 -15.81 -5.98 -0.51
CA PHE A 40 -15.34 -6.73 -1.68
C PHE A 40 -14.97 -8.18 -1.30
N PRO A 41 -15.21 -9.16 -2.19
CA PRO A 41 -14.95 -10.58 -1.91
C PRO A 41 -13.45 -10.92 -1.83
N SER A 42 -12.59 -10.06 -2.39
CA SER A 42 -11.13 -10.21 -2.36
C SER A 42 -10.48 -9.62 -1.10
N ALA A 43 -11.27 -9.07 -0.16
CA ALA A 43 -10.76 -8.52 1.08
C ALA A 43 -10.40 -9.64 2.08
N ILE A 44 -9.37 -9.42 2.89
CA ILE A 44 -9.00 -10.28 4.00
C ILE A 44 -9.70 -9.75 5.25
N TYR A 45 -10.79 -10.41 5.64
CA TYR A 45 -11.66 -9.99 6.75
C TYR A 45 -11.15 -10.42 8.14
N ASP A 46 -10.14 -11.30 8.21
CA ASP A 46 -9.59 -11.81 9.47
C ASP A 46 -9.01 -10.69 10.36
N GLU A 47 -8.69 -9.52 9.79
CA GLU A 47 -8.15 -8.34 10.50
C GLU A 47 -9.19 -7.24 10.78
N MET A 48 -10.49 -7.50 10.59
CA MET A 48 -11.53 -6.50 10.85
C MET A 48 -11.64 -6.17 12.35
N PRO A 49 -11.79 -4.88 12.74
CA PRO A 49 -12.22 -4.55 14.08
C PRO A 49 -13.62 -5.13 14.30
N THR A 50 -13.74 -6.10 15.20
CA THR A 50 -15.03 -6.67 15.69
C THR A 50 -15.74 -5.69 16.62
N SER A 51 -15.87 -4.43 16.20
CA SER A 51 -16.67 -3.44 16.91
C SER A 51 -18.15 -3.79 16.73
N SER A 52 -18.85 -4.03 17.84
CA SER A 52 -20.31 -4.16 17.88
C SER A 52 -21.03 -2.80 17.86
N ASP A 53 -20.28 -1.69 17.79
CA ASP A 53 -20.82 -0.34 17.65
C ASP A 53 -20.86 0.06 16.17
N ASP A 54 -22.07 0.17 15.63
CA ASP A 54 -22.34 0.56 14.25
C ASP A 54 -21.78 1.95 13.93
N GLY A 55 -21.81 2.90 14.88
CA GLY A 55 -21.28 4.25 14.67
C GLY A 55 -19.76 4.30 14.57
N ALA A 56 -19.05 3.45 15.33
CA ALA A 56 -17.60 3.30 15.20
C ALA A 56 -17.21 2.64 13.87
N ARG A 57 -18.03 1.68 13.40
CA ARG A 57 -17.82 1.01 12.12
C ARG A 57 -17.98 1.96 10.94
N GLU A 58 -19.02 2.79 10.93
CA GLU A 58 -19.25 3.77 9.87
C GLU A 58 -18.08 4.76 9.73
N ARG A 59 -17.61 5.34 10.84
CA ARG A 59 -16.45 6.25 10.85
C ARG A 59 -15.19 5.56 10.34
N TRP A 60 -14.98 4.29 10.67
CA TRP A 60 -13.84 3.52 10.17
C TRP A 60 -13.93 3.28 8.66
N VAL A 61 -15.13 2.99 8.13
CA VAL A 61 -15.36 2.83 6.68
C VAL A 61 -15.05 4.11 5.92
N GLU A 62 -15.50 5.26 6.44
CA GLU A 62 -15.21 6.58 5.88
C GLU A 62 -13.70 6.85 5.87
N PHE A 63 -13.05 6.66 7.03
CA PHE A 63 -11.60 6.85 7.16
C PHE A 63 -10.79 5.94 6.24
N ALA A 64 -11.10 4.64 6.19
CA ALA A 64 -10.41 3.68 5.30
C ALA A 64 -10.59 4.05 3.82
N THR A 65 -11.78 4.53 3.46
CA THR A 65 -12.07 5.00 2.09
C THR A 65 -11.24 6.24 1.75
N GLU A 66 -11.20 7.24 2.64
CA GLU A 66 -10.44 8.46 2.45
C GLU A 66 -8.93 8.20 2.36
N GLN A 67 -8.39 7.38 3.28
CA GLN A 67 -6.97 7.01 3.28
C GLN A 67 -6.54 6.35 1.97
N PHE A 68 -7.37 5.46 1.43
CA PHE A 68 -7.08 4.82 0.15
C PHE A 68 -7.09 5.82 -1.00
N PHE A 69 -8.08 6.72 -1.06
CA PHE A 69 -8.11 7.74 -2.12
C PHE A 69 -6.93 8.71 -2.02
N ASN A 70 -6.61 9.20 -0.84
CA ASN A 70 -5.44 10.07 -0.63
C ASN A 70 -4.14 9.38 -1.08
N THR A 71 -4.00 8.08 -0.77
CA THR A 71 -2.87 7.27 -1.22
C THR A 71 -2.82 7.17 -2.75
N GLN A 72 -3.97 6.93 -3.40
CA GLN A 72 -4.06 6.89 -4.87
C GLN A 72 -3.73 8.24 -5.53
N GLU A 73 -4.14 9.35 -4.94
CA GLU A 73 -3.82 10.69 -5.44
C GLU A 73 -2.32 10.97 -5.36
N VAL A 74 -1.66 10.59 -4.26
CA VAL A 74 -0.20 10.73 -4.14
C VAL A 74 0.53 9.91 -5.19
N ILE A 75 0.08 8.69 -5.48
CA ILE A 75 0.65 7.87 -6.55
C ILE A 75 0.41 8.52 -7.91
N ARG A 76 -0.77 9.09 -8.16
CA ARG A 76 -1.11 9.80 -9.40
C ARG A 76 -0.19 10.98 -9.63
N ASP A 77 0.00 11.80 -8.61
CA ASP A 77 0.82 13.00 -8.71
C ASP A 77 2.30 12.62 -8.91
N ALA A 78 2.77 11.57 -8.22
CA ALA A 78 4.11 11.02 -8.45
C ALA A 78 4.27 10.46 -9.87
N GLN A 79 3.27 9.76 -10.40
CA GLN A 79 3.29 9.22 -11.76
C GLN A 79 3.38 10.33 -12.81
N CYS A 80 2.72 11.46 -12.58
CA CYS A 80 2.81 12.65 -13.44
C CYS A 80 4.22 13.27 -13.46
N LEU A 81 4.95 13.20 -12.34
CA LEU A 81 6.33 13.67 -12.20
C LEU A 81 7.34 12.67 -12.81
N TYR A 82 7.13 11.38 -12.57
CA TYR A 82 8.04 10.30 -12.96
C TYR A 82 7.54 9.53 -14.19
N ARG A 83 7.28 10.24 -15.29
CA ARG A 83 6.61 9.70 -16.49
C ARG A 83 7.33 8.53 -17.16
N GLN A 84 8.64 8.42 -16.99
CA GLN A 84 9.44 7.32 -17.54
C GLN A 84 9.29 6.00 -16.76
N TYR A 85 8.66 6.02 -15.59
CA TYR A 85 8.42 4.85 -14.75
C TYR A 85 6.93 4.48 -14.75
N ASN A 86 6.63 3.23 -14.42
CA ASN A 86 5.25 2.79 -14.25
C ASN A 86 5.00 2.43 -12.78
N LEU A 87 4.69 3.46 -11.99
CA LEU A 87 4.50 3.34 -10.53
C LEU A 87 3.27 2.47 -10.23
N TYR A 88 2.19 2.67 -10.97
CA TYR A 88 0.97 1.87 -10.84
C TYR A 88 1.22 0.39 -11.08
N ALA A 89 1.85 0.03 -12.21
CA ALA A 89 2.16 -1.36 -12.51
C ALA A 89 3.12 -1.97 -11.48
N SER A 90 4.07 -1.19 -10.97
CA SER A 90 5.00 -1.68 -9.95
C SER A 90 4.28 -2.03 -8.65
N LEU A 91 3.35 -1.21 -8.18
CA LEU A 91 2.56 -1.51 -6.98
C LEU A 91 1.59 -2.66 -7.23
N GLN A 92 0.87 -2.65 -8.35
CA GLN A 92 -0.12 -3.69 -8.65
C GLN A 92 0.56 -5.06 -8.81
N TYR A 93 1.57 -5.19 -9.67
CA TYR A 93 2.12 -6.50 -9.97
C TYR A 93 3.07 -6.99 -8.88
N LEU A 94 3.95 -6.15 -8.33
CA LEU A 94 5.01 -6.64 -7.43
C LEU A 94 4.51 -6.71 -5.98
N VAL A 95 3.63 -5.80 -5.57
CA VAL A 95 3.16 -5.72 -4.17
C VAL A 95 1.86 -6.49 -3.98
N VAL A 96 0.87 -6.26 -4.85
CA VAL A 96 -0.48 -6.85 -4.68
C VAL A 96 -0.55 -8.27 -5.23
N GLU A 97 -0.06 -8.48 -6.45
CA GLU A 97 -0.13 -9.78 -7.14
C GLU A 97 1.10 -10.67 -6.90
N ASP A 98 2.09 -10.18 -6.15
CA ASP A 98 3.34 -10.90 -5.83
C ASP A 98 4.14 -11.39 -7.04
N GLN A 99 3.99 -10.74 -8.19
CA GLN A 99 4.69 -11.09 -9.42
C GLN A 99 6.16 -10.65 -9.37
N SER A 100 7.05 -11.57 -9.76
CA SER A 100 8.50 -11.33 -9.81
C SER A 100 8.90 -10.69 -11.16
N LEU A 101 8.74 -9.37 -11.27
CA LEU A 101 9.09 -8.59 -12.47
C LEU A 101 10.26 -7.63 -12.18
N PRO A 102 11.53 -8.07 -12.38
CA PRO A 102 12.71 -7.29 -11.99
C PRO A 102 12.82 -5.91 -12.64
N TYR A 103 12.32 -5.76 -13.88
CA TYR A 103 12.37 -4.50 -14.61
C TYR A 103 11.51 -3.38 -13.98
N LEU A 104 10.56 -3.73 -13.11
CA LEU A 104 9.71 -2.76 -12.39
C LEU A 104 10.27 -2.38 -11.01
N VAL A 105 11.36 -2.99 -10.54
CA VAL A 105 11.91 -2.74 -9.19
C VAL A 105 12.33 -1.27 -9.01
N ASN A 106 12.87 -0.63 -10.04
CA ASN A 106 13.22 0.79 -9.97
C ASN A 106 11.97 1.68 -9.88
N SER A 107 10.89 1.35 -10.60
CA SER A 107 9.59 2.03 -10.44
C SER A 107 9.03 1.83 -9.04
N LEU A 108 9.15 0.62 -8.50
CA LEU A 108 8.68 0.27 -7.17
C LEU A 108 9.38 1.11 -6.10
N ARG A 109 10.70 1.25 -6.13
CA ARG A 109 11.46 2.07 -5.17
C ARG A 109 10.96 3.52 -5.13
N ILE A 110 10.66 4.10 -6.30
CA ILE A 110 10.14 5.47 -6.39
C ILE A 110 8.73 5.55 -5.80
N ALA A 111 7.87 4.59 -6.13
CA ALA A 111 6.52 4.52 -5.57
C ALA A 111 6.55 4.41 -4.05
N LEU A 112 7.36 3.48 -3.51
CA LEU A 112 7.50 3.25 -2.06
C LEU A 112 8.09 4.45 -1.33
N ASN A 113 9.09 5.12 -1.90
CA ASN A 113 9.63 6.36 -1.31
C ASN A 113 8.59 7.48 -1.25
N THR A 114 7.70 7.55 -2.24
CA THR A 114 6.62 8.54 -2.29
C THR A 114 5.56 8.23 -1.23
N LEU A 115 5.18 6.96 -1.12
CA LEU A 115 4.24 6.47 -0.10
C LEU A 115 4.77 6.65 1.33
N LEU A 116 6.06 6.35 1.56
CA LEU A 116 6.72 6.55 2.85
C LEU A 116 6.59 8.01 3.30
N LYS A 117 6.87 8.96 2.40
CA LYS A 117 6.72 10.40 2.71
C LYS A 117 5.28 10.73 3.07
N HIS A 118 4.31 10.23 2.32
CA HIS A 118 2.90 10.44 2.61
C HIS A 118 2.51 9.91 3.99
N PHE A 119 2.83 8.64 4.30
CA PHE A 119 2.50 8.02 5.57
C PHE A 119 3.19 8.69 6.76
N THR A 120 4.42 9.18 6.58
CA THR A 120 5.15 9.91 7.63
C THR A 120 4.51 11.27 7.91
N VAL A 121 4.10 12.00 6.88
CA VAL A 121 3.41 13.30 7.03
C VAL A 121 2.02 13.12 7.64
N THR A 122 1.26 12.11 7.20
CA THR A 122 -0.07 11.83 7.75
C THR A 122 0.01 11.43 9.23
N ARG A 123 1.04 10.69 9.64
CA ARG A 123 1.26 10.32 11.06
C ARG A 123 1.58 11.52 11.97
N GLN A 124 2.09 12.62 11.43
CA GLN A 124 2.31 13.86 12.20
C GLN A 124 1.05 14.72 12.34
N LYS A 125 -0.01 14.42 11.57
CA LYS A 125 -1.27 15.17 11.57
C LYS A 125 -2.42 14.46 12.31
N ALA A 126 -2.25 13.19 12.65
CA ALA A 126 -3.19 12.39 13.44
C ALA A 126 -2.84 12.46 14.93
#